data_AF-A0A7V3ITV0-F1
#
_entry.id   AF-A0A7V3ITV0-F1
#
_cell.length_a   1.000
_cell.length_b   1.000
_cell.length_c   1.000
_cell.angle_alpha   90.00
_cell.angle_beta   90.00
_cell.angle_gamma   90.00
#
_symmetry.space_group_name_H-M   'P 1'
#
loop_
_entity.id
_entity.type
_entity.pdbx_description
1 polymer ?
#
loop_
_entity_poly.entity_id
_entity_poly.type
_entity_poly.pdbx_seq_one_letter_code
_entity_poly.pdbx_strand_id
1 'polypeptide(L)' 'PESIKIMLQHADPLPVKAAGGVRNYDEAVNMIKMGVKRIGTSSARAIAEGEEAQGGY' A
#
# COMPACT_ATOMS: atom_id res chain seq x y z
N PRO A 1 -5.70 5.84 4.60
CA PRO A 1 -6.77 5.20 3.78
C PRO A 1 -7.63 6.22 3.02
N GLU A 2 -8.07 7.30 3.68
CA GLU A 2 -8.98 8.27 3.06
C GLU A 2 -8.38 8.99 1.85
N SER A 3 -7.10 9.41 1.94
CA SER A 3 -6.39 10.03 0.81
C SER A 3 -6.30 9.10 -0.41
N ILE A 4 -6.16 7.79 -0.19
CA ILE A 4 -6.13 6.80 -1.28
C ILE A 4 -7.48 6.74 -2.00
N LYS A 5 -8.60 6.80 -1.28
CA LYS A 5 -9.94 6.80 -1.90
C LYS A 5 -10.15 8.02 -2.79
N ILE A 6 -9.81 9.21 -2.29
CA ILE A 6 -9.93 10.46 -3.06
C ILE A 6 -9.08 10.39 -4.32
N MET A 7 -7.83 9.89 -4.22
CA MET A 7 -6.99 9.69 -5.39
C MET A 7 -7.63 8.71 -6.38
N LEU A 8 -8.14 7.56 -5.93
CA LEU A 8 -8.77 6.57 -6.81
C LEU A 8 -10.04 7.10 -7.50
N GLN A 9 -10.80 7.98 -6.84
CA GLN A 9 -12.01 8.58 -7.41
C GLN A 9 -11.72 9.58 -8.54
N HIS A 10 -10.54 10.21 -8.54
CA HIS A 10 -10.25 11.35 -9.43
C HIS A 10 -9.01 11.15 -10.32
N ALA A 11 -8.20 10.12 -10.09
CA ALA A 11 -6.96 9.93 -10.82
C ALA A 11 -7.14 9.31 -12.21
N ASP A 12 -8.33 8.78 -12.56
CA ASP A 12 -8.55 8.14 -13.86
C ASP A 12 -8.11 9.04 -15.03
N PRO A 13 -7.30 8.54 -15.97
CA PRO A 13 -6.88 7.13 -16.19
C PRO A 13 -5.57 6.71 -15.49
N LEU A 14 -4.99 7.56 -14.64
CA LEU A 14 -3.69 7.34 -14.02
C LEU A 14 -3.75 6.34 -12.86
N PRO A 15 -2.80 5.39 -12.78
CA PRO A 15 -2.75 4.44 -11.67
C PRO A 15 -2.25 5.10 -10.38
N VAL A 16 -2.86 4.72 -9.25
CA VAL A 16 -2.47 5.19 -7.92
C VAL A 16 -1.38 4.28 -7.31
N LYS A 17 -0.36 4.90 -6.72
CA LYS A 17 0.68 4.25 -5.89
C LYS A 17 0.49 4.62 -4.42
N ALA A 18 0.36 3.63 -3.54
CA ALA A 18 0.44 3.84 -2.09
C ALA A 18 1.91 3.78 -1.66
N ALA A 19 2.43 4.80 -0.99
CA ALA A 19 3.80 4.80 -0.48
C ALA A 19 3.87 5.40 0.93
N GLY A 20 4.71 4.83 1.78
CA GLY A 20 4.84 5.20 3.19
C GLY A 20 3.79 4.50 4.06
N GLY A 21 4.25 3.77 5.07
CA GLY A 21 3.38 3.20 6.11
C GLY A 21 2.61 1.94 5.76
N VAL A 22 2.89 1.27 4.63
CA VAL A 22 2.42 -0.10 4.38
C VAL A 22 3.50 -1.06 4.89
N ARG A 23 3.26 -1.73 6.01
CA ARG A 23 4.29 -2.48 6.75
C ARG A 23 4.01 -3.96 6.96
N ASN A 24 2.77 -4.38 6.80
CA ASN A 24 2.36 -5.76 6.93
C ASN A 24 1.53 -6.22 5.72
N TYR A 25 1.32 -7.53 5.64
CA TYR A 25 0.61 -8.18 4.57
C TYR A 25 -0.83 -7.68 4.43
N ASP A 26 -1.56 -7.55 5.55
CA ASP A 26 -2.98 -7.19 5.53
C ASP A 26 -3.22 -5.77 5.02
N GLU A 27 -2.37 -4.82 5.40
CA GLU A 27 -2.40 -3.47 4.84
C GLU A 27 -2.15 -3.48 3.34
N ALA A 28 -1.18 -4.26 2.86
CA ALA A 28 -0.89 -4.36 1.44
C ALA A 28 -2.07 -4.95 0.66
N VAL A 29 -2.69 -6.01 1.19
CA VAL A 29 -3.90 -6.63 0.61
C VAL A 29 -5.06 -5.64 0.59
N ASN A 30 -5.28 -4.88 1.65
CA ASN A 30 -6.34 -3.87 1.71
C ASN A 30 -6.14 -2.77 0.65
N MET A 31 -4.91 -2.28 0.46
CA MET A 31 -4.61 -1.28 -0.57
C MET A 31 -4.89 -1.83 -1.98
N ILE A 32 -4.50 -3.08 -2.25
CA ILE A 32 -4.76 -3.74 -3.53
C ILE A 32 -6.28 -3.88 -3.77
N LYS A 33 -7.03 -4.34 -2.77
CA LYS A 33 -8.50 -4.47 -2.83
C LYS A 33 -9.20 -3.13 -3.10
N MET A 34 -8.66 -2.03 -2.59
CA MET A 34 -9.18 -0.69 -2.88
C MET A 34 -8.98 -0.27 -4.33
N GLY A 35 -8.00 -0.84 -5.06
CA GLY A 35 -7.70 -0.51 -6.45
C GLY A 35 -6.32 0.10 -6.67
N VAL A 36 -5.49 0.23 -5.62
CA VAL A 36 -4.10 0.69 -5.76
C VAL A 36 -3.32 -0.30 -6.63
N LYS A 37 -2.58 0.23 -7.62
CA LYS A 37 -1.84 -0.60 -8.58
C LYS A 37 -0.38 -0.82 -8.19
N ARG A 38 0.17 -0.03 -7.28
CA ARG A 38 1.56 -0.16 -6.82
C ARG A 38 1.72 0.22 -5.35
N ILE A 39 2.54 -0.54 -4.63
CA ILE A 39 2.93 -0.26 -3.25
C ILE A 39 4.42 0.09 -3.22
N GLY A 40 4.77 1.21 -2.57
CA GLY A 40 6.14 1.62 -2.29
C GLY A 40 6.43 1.52 -0.80
N THR A 41 7.26 0.56 -0.41
CA THR A 41 7.57 0.30 1.01
C THR A 41 8.99 -0.25 1.14
N SER A 42 9.66 0.10 2.24
CA SER A 42 10.94 -0.50 2.66
C SER A 42 10.73 -1.89 3.27
N SER A 43 9.51 -2.21 3.70
CA SER A 43 9.12 -3.48 4.33
C SER A 43 8.75 -4.58 3.32
N ALA A 44 9.14 -4.43 2.04
CA ALA A 44 8.66 -5.28 0.95
C ALA A 44 8.94 -6.78 1.19
N ARG A 45 10.10 -7.10 1.76
CA ARG A 45 10.48 -8.48 2.09
C ARG A 45 9.57 -9.09 3.16
N ALA A 46 9.44 -8.42 4.31
CA ALA A 46 8.60 -8.90 5.42
C ALA A 46 7.15 -9.11 4.96
N ILE A 47 6.60 -8.15 4.21
CA ILE A 47 5.26 -8.25 3.63
C ILE A 47 5.14 -9.48 2.71
N ALA A 48 6.13 -9.75 1.87
CA ALA A 48 6.11 -10.90 0.97
C ALA A 48 6.25 -12.25 1.69
N GLU A 49 6.95 -12.26 2.83
CA GLU A 49 7.12 -13.44 3.71
C GLU A 49 5.93 -13.60 4.68
N GLY A 50 4.97 -12.67 4.70
CA GLY A 50 3.82 -12.68 5.62
C GLY A 50 4.18 -12.25 7.05
N GLU A 51 5.36 -11.67 7.22
CA GLU A 51 5.89 -11.20 8.50
C GLU A 51 5.56 -9.72 8.73
N GLU A 52 5.51 -9.31 10.00
CA GLU A 52 5.44 -7.88 10.33
C GLU A 52 6.83 -7.28 10.36
N ALA A 53 7.01 -6.15 9.66
CA ALA A 53 8.28 -5.45 9.68
C ALA A 53 8.58 -4.88 11.08
N GLN A 54 9.53 -5.48 11.78
CA GLN A 54 10.09 -4.98 13.04
C GLN A 54 11.14 -3.92 12.75
N GLY A 55 10.71 -2.71 12.44
CA GLY A 55 11.61 -1.59 12.17
C GLY A 55 10.90 -0.25 12.24
N GLY A 56 11.50 0.70 12.97
CA GLY A 56 11.09 2.10 12.99
C GLY A 56 11.29 2.78 11.64
N TYR A 57 10.70 3.97 11.48
CA TYR A 57 11.09 4.86 10.39
C TYR A 57 12.50 5.37 10.59
#